data_AF-A0A4R6R0Q0-F1
#
_entry.id   AF-A0A4R6R0Q0-F1
#
_cell.length_a   1.000
_cell.length_b   1.000
_cell.length_c   1.000
_cell.angle_alpha   90.00
_cell.angle_beta   90.00
_cell.angle_gamma   90.00
#
_symmetry.space_group_name_H-M   'P 1'
#
loop_
_entity.id
_entity.type
_entity.pdbx_description
1 polymer ?
#
loop_
_entity_poly.entity_id
_entity_poly.type
_entity_poly.pdbx_seq_one_letter_code
_entity_poly.pdbx_strand_id
1 'polypeptide(L)'
;MSHTQDGSELLTGPGAGGLLRSAVGNSGGVLHSWQLDHVDHRPGRSTKALYRTQVSWPELDGPQAPAREELFGASAHIGEREKNLYVAEQTLVMTDGDINVRVWRYPHDPWLPMLPQVCYPDIVGRTLHDLGVSLGPDPSEPIAIDVVSYRPGRRAVLRASQGAAAVYLKVMQPHRSGEIVERHQRLLSAGVPVPEVIAHHQGLVVLAELPGRPLARAVIDEGVDSCRAEDLVALLDRLPASMYGLSLRPPWTDSVEFYAGIVASAVPALGPRLDALVREIREGLAAIEQRIDMRPHDVVHGDFYEAQVFVQDGRVVGLLDIDTVGPGRRADDLACLLAHLSVLADYGNAGRIDRGMQQRVEDAIRTWHETFQERVDPVELALRSAGVVLSLATGPHRQQEAAWEAATEAIVRVAEEWVAAARHAERQRIDRAAAAHPVTPAPGRPAAQQPGPAAGVQHAAQSHPTQGPTGVRQVPAQGVHVPNGPGIAPPSGSSAVQQSAPPQRSAPSQSAPHQSAQHPSAPQHSAPAHQSAPPQSAPHQSAPAQHSAPPPQSAAPQYVAPPQQHGAPDRSAPPQQFDAPAQQSAPQQSAPPQAASQQSAPPTNRPSEPVDQHPEDDSPTQERRISSIPPR
;
A
#
# COMPACT_ATOMS: atom_id res chain seq x y z
N MET A 1 8.83 20.97 23.96
CA MET A 1 8.90 19.77 23.10
C MET A 1 9.10 20.25 21.67
N SER A 2 9.75 19.48 20.81
CA SER A 2 9.86 19.85 19.39
C SER A 2 8.56 19.47 18.70
N HIS A 3 7.81 20.46 18.20
CA HIS A 3 6.64 20.17 17.37
C HIS A 3 7.10 19.47 16.08
N THR A 4 6.43 18.38 15.74
CA THR A 4 6.57 17.65 14.48
C THR A 4 6.09 18.53 13.32
N GLN A 5 7.04 19.06 12.54
CA GLN A 5 6.74 19.97 11.42
C GLN A 5 5.90 19.32 10.31
N ASP A 6 5.81 17.99 10.27
CA ASP A 6 4.98 17.23 9.31
C ASP A 6 3.47 17.32 9.57
N GLY A 7 3.06 18.06 10.60
CA GLY A 7 1.68 18.30 10.97
C GLY A 7 1.00 17.12 11.65
N SER A 8 1.72 16.05 12.01
CA SER A 8 1.13 14.87 12.65
C SER A 8 0.46 15.20 13.98
N GLU A 9 1.15 15.89 14.89
CA GLU A 9 0.57 16.42 16.14
C GLU A 9 -0.71 17.26 15.92
N LEU A 10 -0.77 18.02 14.82
CA LEU A 10 -1.89 18.91 14.52
C LEU A 10 -3.10 18.15 13.94
N LEU A 11 -2.87 17.15 13.10
CA LEU A 11 -3.94 16.39 12.41
C LEU A 11 -4.43 15.17 13.19
N THR A 12 -3.62 14.58 14.08
CA THR A 12 -4.06 13.49 14.97
C THR A 12 -4.48 13.99 16.35
N GLY A 13 -3.91 15.10 16.81
CA GLY A 13 -4.18 15.67 18.13
C GLY A 13 -5.42 16.58 18.20
N PRO A 14 -5.72 17.15 19.39
CA PRO A 14 -6.89 18.01 19.61
C PRO A 14 -6.96 19.27 18.73
N GLY A 15 -5.84 19.68 18.12
CA GLY A 15 -5.77 20.82 17.21
C GLY A 15 -6.64 20.66 15.95
N ALA A 16 -6.82 19.43 15.47
CA ALA A 16 -7.67 19.10 14.33
C ALA A 16 -9.12 19.60 14.52
N GLY A 17 -9.64 19.60 15.75
CA GLY A 17 -10.96 20.14 16.04
C GLY A 17 -11.07 21.66 15.81
N GLY A 18 -9.98 22.40 15.95
CA GLY A 18 -9.92 23.84 15.60
C GLY A 18 -9.92 24.04 14.08
N LEU A 19 -9.03 23.31 13.40
CA LEU A 19 -8.90 23.26 11.94
C LEU A 19 -10.26 22.96 11.25
N LEU A 20 -10.96 21.91 11.72
CA LEU A 20 -12.25 21.51 11.19
C LEU A 20 -13.36 22.53 11.46
N ARG A 21 -13.38 23.18 12.63
CA ARG A 21 -14.34 24.27 12.91
C ARG A 21 -14.15 25.45 11.96
N SER A 22 -12.89 25.82 11.66
CA SER A 22 -12.60 26.87 10.68
C SER A 22 -13.02 26.48 9.26
N ALA A 23 -12.75 25.25 8.83
CA ALA A 23 -13.15 24.76 7.51
C ALA A 23 -14.68 24.70 7.34
N VAL A 24 -15.40 24.16 8.32
CA VAL A 24 -16.87 24.06 8.31
C VAL A 24 -17.53 25.44 8.41
N GLY A 25 -17.05 26.32 9.30
CA GLY A 25 -17.58 27.66 9.50
C GLY A 25 -17.37 28.58 8.29
N ASN A 26 -16.23 28.48 7.60
CA ASN A 26 -15.96 29.23 6.36
C ASN A 26 -16.86 28.79 5.18
N SER A 27 -17.60 27.68 5.33
CA SER A 27 -18.56 27.18 4.34
C SER A 27 -20.03 27.26 4.82
N GLY A 28 -20.32 28.08 5.84
CA GLY A 28 -21.70 28.30 6.32
C GLY A 28 -22.29 27.15 7.14
N GLY A 29 -21.44 26.25 7.65
CA GLY A 29 -21.81 25.11 8.47
C GLY A 29 -21.47 25.26 9.96
N VAL A 30 -21.98 24.34 10.78
CA VAL A 30 -21.68 24.22 12.22
C VAL A 30 -21.24 22.79 12.52
N LEU A 31 -20.00 22.63 13.01
CA LEU A 31 -19.44 21.35 13.43
C LEU A 31 -19.87 21.01 14.86
N HIS A 32 -20.56 19.88 15.03
CA HIS A 32 -21.03 19.38 16.33
C HIS A 32 -20.03 18.40 16.96
N SER A 33 -19.52 17.45 16.17
CA SER A 33 -18.51 16.48 16.59
C SER A 33 -17.63 16.05 15.43
N TRP A 34 -16.46 15.48 15.75
CA TRP A 34 -15.53 14.91 14.79
C TRP A 34 -14.78 13.71 15.39
N GLN A 35 -14.30 12.83 14.53
CA GLN A 35 -13.46 11.68 14.85
C GLN A 35 -12.44 11.49 13.72
N LEU A 36 -11.18 11.23 14.06
CA LEU A 36 -10.18 10.76 13.09
C LEU A 36 -10.54 9.34 12.62
N ASP A 37 -10.69 9.13 11.31
CA ASP A 37 -11.12 7.86 10.72
C ASP A 37 -10.01 7.14 9.95
N HIS A 38 -9.02 7.89 9.45
CA HIS A 38 -7.81 7.37 8.82
C HIS A 38 -6.66 8.38 8.90
N VAL A 39 -5.42 7.89 9.02
CA VAL A 39 -4.20 8.71 8.95
C VAL A 39 -3.13 8.04 8.07
N ASP A 40 -2.52 8.85 7.20
CA ASP A 40 -1.38 8.54 6.35
C ASP A 40 -0.24 9.50 6.76
N HIS A 41 0.66 9.03 7.64
CA HIS A 41 1.74 9.81 8.23
C HIS A 41 3.09 9.37 7.66
N ARG A 42 3.84 10.32 7.11
CA ARG A 42 5.24 10.17 6.73
C ARG A 42 6.10 11.05 7.64
N PRO A 43 6.79 10.47 8.65
CA PRO A 43 7.62 11.21 9.59
C PRO A 43 8.59 12.18 8.90
N GLY A 44 8.53 13.45 9.29
CA GLY A 44 9.41 14.50 8.76
C GLY A 44 9.13 14.91 7.31
N ARG A 45 7.98 14.59 6.72
CA ARG A 45 7.57 15.06 5.39
C ARG A 45 6.14 15.59 5.32
N SER A 46 5.16 14.78 5.70
CA SER A 46 3.75 15.07 5.45
C SER A 46 2.80 14.20 6.27
N THR A 47 1.66 14.76 6.64
CA THR A 47 0.54 13.99 7.21
C THR A 47 -0.74 14.25 6.44
N LYS A 48 -1.47 13.19 6.11
CA LYS A 48 -2.84 13.23 5.61
C LYS A 48 -3.79 12.59 6.62
N ALA A 49 -4.95 13.20 6.81
CA ALA A 49 -5.98 12.73 7.71
C ALA A 49 -7.35 12.77 7.04
N LEU A 50 -8.20 11.80 7.40
CA LEU A 50 -9.62 11.77 7.04
C LEU A 50 -10.43 11.77 8.33
N TYR A 51 -11.43 12.64 8.42
CA TYR A 51 -12.28 12.77 9.59
C TYR A 51 -13.74 12.52 9.27
N ARG A 52 -14.38 11.70 10.11
CA ARG A 52 -15.84 11.61 10.22
C ARG A 52 -16.34 12.77 11.07
N THR A 53 -17.27 13.56 10.54
CA THR A 53 -17.79 14.75 11.23
C THR A 53 -19.31 14.76 11.23
N GLN A 54 -19.90 15.36 12.26
CA GLN A 54 -21.33 15.66 12.31
C GLN A 54 -21.52 17.17 12.13
N VAL A 55 -22.13 17.57 11.02
CA VAL A 55 -22.25 18.98 10.60
C VAL A 55 -23.70 19.30 10.22
N SER A 56 -24.23 20.40 10.74
CA SER A 56 -25.43 21.03 10.18
C SER A 56 -25.04 22.20 9.29
N TRP A 57 -25.86 22.53 8.29
CA TRP A 57 -25.55 23.57 7.30
C TRP A 57 -26.61 24.67 7.25
N PRO A 58 -26.65 25.59 8.24
CA PRO A 58 -27.67 26.64 8.35
C PRO A 58 -27.87 27.50 7.09
N GLU A 59 -26.79 27.79 6.36
CA GLU A 59 -26.82 28.66 5.17
C GLU A 59 -27.27 27.94 3.88
N LEU A 60 -27.18 26.60 3.85
CA LEU A 60 -27.51 25.79 2.67
C LEU A 60 -28.85 25.06 2.82
N ASP A 61 -29.04 24.41 3.97
CA ASP A 61 -30.19 23.54 4.26
C ASP A 61 -31.17 24.19 5.27
N GLY A 62 -30.85 25.39 5.79
CA GLY A 62 -31.71 26.24 6.62
C GLY A 62 -31.42 26.20 8.14
N PRO A 63 -31.84 27.21 8.94
CA PRO A 63 -31.41 27.38 10.34
C PRO A 63 -31.80 26.30 11.35
N GLN A 64 -32.60 25.31 10.94
CA GLN A 64 -33.01 24.15 11.75
C GLN A 64 -32.62 22.82 11.10
N ALA A 65 -31.72 22.85 10.10
CA ALA A 65 -31.19 21.65 9.47
C ALA A 65 -30.51 20.74 10.52
N PRO A 66 -30.84 19.44 10.56
CA PRO A 66 -30.17 18.50 11.47
C PRO A 66 -28.69 18.38 11.11
N ALA A 67 -27.88 17.96 12.08
CA ALA A 67 -26.53 17.49 11.80
C ALA A 67 -26.60 16.19 10.99
N ARG A 68 -25.72 16.04 9.99
CA ARG A 68 -25.50 14.79 9.26
C ARG A 68 -24.01 14.46 9.21
N GLU A 69 -23.72 13.20 8.85
CA GLU A 69 -22.35 12.76 8.61
C GLU A 69 -21.77 13.40 7.35
N GLU A 70 -20.61 14.03 7.48
CA GLU A 70 -19.79 14.57 6.39
C GLU A 70 -18.35 14.07 6.58
N LEU A 71 -17.64 13.75 5.50
CA LEU A 71 -16.20 13.48 5.54
C LEU A 71 -15.40 14.72 5.17
N PHE A 72 -14.35 14.99 5.94
CA PHE A 72 -13.35 16.01 5.63
C PHE A 72 -11.97 15.38 5.49
N GLY A 73 -11.27 15.70 4.39
CA GLY A 73 -9.85 15.40 4.22
C GLY A 73 -9.00 16.60 4.66
N ALA A 74 -7.85 16.33 5.25
CA ALA A 74 -6.80 17.32 5.48
C ALA A 74 -5.42 16.80 5.07
N SER A 75 -4.53 17.71 4.66
CA SER A 75 -3.15 17.42 4.28
C SER A 75 -2.22 18.51 4.78
N ALA A 76 -1.18 18.12 5.50
CA ALA A 76 -0.07 18.97 5.96
C ALA A 76 1.24 18.53 5.28
N HIS A 77 2.08 19.50 4.89
CA HIS A 77 3.37 19.25 4.23
C HIS A 77 4.45 20.23 4.72
N ILE A 78 5.70 19.76 4.87
CA ILE A 78 6.88 20.62 5.09
C ILE A 78 7.53 20.94 3.74
N GLY A 79 7.65 22.24 3.40
CA GLY A 79 8.52 22.75 2.32
C GLY A 79 8.18 22.37 0.87
N GLU A 80 7.60 21.19 0.64
CA GLU A 80 7.10 20.74 -0.66
C GLU A 80 5.86 21.54 -1.04
N ARG A 81 5.96 22.30 -2.14
CA ARG A 81 4.82 23.02 -2.73
C ARG A 81 3.88 22.01 -3.38
N GLU A 82 2.62 21.99 -2.97
CA GLU A 82 1.60 21.09 -3.50
C GLU A 82 1.52 21.16 -5.04
N LYS A 83 1.59 20.00 -5.69
CA LYS A 83 1.53 19.83 -7.15
C LYS A 83 0.16 19.28 -7.55
N ASN A 84 -0.19 19.43 -8.83
CA ASN A 84 -1.35 18.81 -9.47
C ASN A 84 -2.69 19.08 -8.76
N LEU A 85 -2.86 20.27 -8.18
CA LEU A 85 -4.14 20.75 -7.66
C LEU A 85 -5.03 21.18 -8.84
N TYR A 86 -6.19 20.55 -9.02
CA TYR A 86 -7.12 20.84 -10.11
C TYR A 86 -8.30 21.72 -9.69
N VAL A 87 -8.78 21.63 -8.44
CA VAL A 87 -9.86 22.49 -7.90
C VAL A 87 -9.49 23.14 -6.56
N ALA A 88 -8.32 23.78 -6.52
CA ALA A 88 -7.76 24.40 -5.31
C ALA A 88 -8.71 25.40 -4.61
N GLU A 89 -9.56 26.10 -5.38
CA GLU A 89 -10.55 27.07 -4.90
C GLU A 89 -11.66 26.44 -4.02
N GLN A 90 -11.89 25.13 -4.11
CA GLN A 90 -12.90 24.42 -3.31
C GLN A 90 -12.40 23.97 -1.94
N THR A 91 -11.26 24.50 -1.48
CA THR A 91 -10.55 24.01 -0.29
C THR A 91 -10.02 25.15 0.57
N LEU A 92 -10.08 25.01 1.91
CA LEU A 92 -9.48 25.96 2.83
C LEU A 92 -7.98 25.67 2.96
N VAL A 93 -7.15 26.72 2.99
CA VAL A 93 -5.74 26.63 3.38
C VAL A 93 -5.56 27.42 4.66
N MET A 94 -4.93 26.79 5.65
CA MET A 94 -4.50 27.41 6.91
C MET A 94 -2.99 27.25 7.05
N THR A 95 -2.31 28.27 7.55
CA THR A 95 -0.85 28.26 7.77
C THR A 95 -0.50 29.12 8.98
N ASP A 96 0.53 28.70 9.71
CA ASP A 96 1.20 29.43 10.79
C ASP A 96 2.47 30.17 10.31
N GLY A 97 2.90 29.92 9.07
CA GLY A 97 4.14 30.41 8.47
C GLY A 97 5.11 29.30 8.07
N ASP A 98 5.14 28.19 8.82
CA ASP A 98 6.06 27.06 8.60
C ASP A 98 5.34 25.86 7.98
N ILE A 99 4.08 25.61 8.37
CA ILE A 99 3.25 24.49 7.89
C ILE A 99 2.11 25.04 7.02
N ASN A 100 1.83 24.38 5.90
CA ASN A 100 0.61 24.61 5.12
C ASN A 100 -0.33 23.41 5.29
N VAL A 101 -1.56 23.67 5.76
CA VAL A 101 -2.61 22.67 5.94
C VAL A 101 -3.77 22.98 4.99
N ARG A 102 -4.02 22.09 4.04
CA ARG A 102 -5.20 22.14 3.15
C ARG A 102 -6.31 21.26 3.72
N VAL A 103 -7.55 21.74 3.68
CA VAL A 103 -8.75 21.04 4.16
C VAL A 103 -9.85 21.09 3.12
N TRP A 104 -10.53 19.96 2.89
CA TRP A 104 -11.60 19.84 1.90
C TRP A 104 -12.72 18.91 2.38
N ARG A 105 -13.93 19.11 1.85
CA ARG A 105 -15.11 18.26 2.11
C ARG A 105 -15.24 17.22 1.00
N TYR A 106 -15.41 15.95 1.35
CA TYR A 106 -15.74 14.91 0.36
C TYR A 106 -17.07 15.25 -0.37
N PRO A 107 -17.22 15.01 -1.68
CA PRO A 107 -16.28 14.42 -2.62
C PRO A 107 -15.32 15.42 -3.33
N HIS A 108 -15.24 16.67 -2.86
CA HIS A 108 -14.48 17.77 -3.48
C HIS A 108 -12.98 17.71 -3.17
N ASP A 109 -12.37 16.56 -3.45
CA ASP A 109 -10.92 16.36 -3.31
C ASP A 109 -10.16 17.13 -4.41
N PRO A 110 -9.22 18.04 -4.06
CA PRO A 110 -8.63 18.96 -5.02
C PRO A 110 -7.69 18.28 -6.03
N TRP A 111 -7.34 17.01 -5.81
CA TRP A 111 -6.55 16.20 -6.75
C TRP A 111 -7.42 15.27 -7.61
N LEU A 112 -8.70 15.08 -7.28
CA LEU A 112 -9.61 14.10 -7.91
C LEU A 112 -10.84 14.80 -8.53
N PRO A 113 -10.67 15.63 -9.59
CA PRO A 113 -11.76 16.47 -10.12
C PRO A 113 -12.95 15.67 -10.70
N MET A 114 -12.76 14.40 -11.05
CA MET A 114 -13.86 13.52 -11.48
C MET A 114 -14.67 12.91 -10.32
N LEU A 115 -14.21 13.01 -9.06
CA LEU A 115 -14.87 12.38 -7.91
C LEU A 115 -16.30 12.93 -7.68
N PRO A 116 -16.55 14.25 -7.71
CA PRO A 116 -17.91 14.79 -7.65
C PRO A 116 -18.82 14.39 -8.83
N GLN A 117 -18.27 13.90 -9.95
CA GLN A 117 -19.09 13.45 -11.09
C GLN A 117 -19.62 12.02 -10.92
N VAL A 118 -19.04 11.24 -9.99
CA VAL A 118 -19.39 9.82 -9.79
C VAL A 118 -19.91 9.49 -8.40
N CYS A 119 -19.92 10.44 -7.46
CA CYS A 119 -20.42 10.26 -6.09
C CYS A 119 -21.92 10.55 -5.91
N TYR A 120 -22.62 11.06 -6.93
CA TYR A 120 -24.04 11.46 -6.83
C TYR A 120 -24.90 10.69 -7.86
N PRO A 121 -26.00 10.02 -7.44
CA PRO A 121 -26.80 9.17 -8.32
C PRO A 121 -27.35 9.87 -9.57
N ASP A 122 -27.74 11.14 -9.46
CA ASP A 122 -28.27 11.90 -10.60
C ASP A 122 -27.16 12.30 -11.60
N ILE A 123 -25.93 12.52 -11.13
CA ILE A 123 -24.80 12.92 -11.97
C ILE A 123 -24.18 11.70 -12.65
N VAL A 124 -23.94 10.60 -11.91
CA VAL A 124 -23.20 9.44 -12.42
C VAL A 124 -23.85 8.82 -13.65
N GLY A 125 -25.19 8.81 -13.73
CA GLY A 125 -25.91 8.31 -14.90
C GLY A 125 -25.65 9.14 -16.16
N ARG A 126 -25.53 10.48 -16.03
CA ARG A 126 -25.16 11.37 -17.13
C ARG A 126 -23.69 11.17 -17.51
N THR A 127 -22.79 11.10 -16.53
CA THR A 127 -21.36 10.87 -16.76
C THR A 127 -21.09 9.52 -17.44
N LEU A 128 -21.84 8.46 -17.12
CA LEU A 128 -21.71 7.16 -17.79
C LEU A 128 -22.28 7.19 -19.22
N HIS A 129 -23.47 7.78 -19.40
CA HIS A 129 -24.08 7.99 -20.72
C HIS A 129 -23.15 8.76 -21.68
N ASP A 130 -22.56 9.86 -21.21
CA ASP A 130 -21.69 10.72 -22.02
C ASP A 130 -20.33 10.07 -22.35
N LEU A 131 -19.98 8.99 -21.65
CA LEU A 131 -18.84 8.10 -21.95
C LEU A 131 -19.25 6.86 -22.76
N GLY A 132 -20.52 6.74 -23.17
CA GLY A 132 -21.05 5.59 -23.93
C GLY A 132 -21.30 4.34 -23.09
N VAL A 133 -21.24 4.43 -21.76
CA VAL A 133 -21.42 3.29 -20.85
C VAL A 133 -22.89 3.12 -20.48
N SER A 134 -23.46 1.96 -20.79
CA SER A 134 -24.79 1.54 -20.34
C SER A 134 -24.65 0.51 -19.21
N LEU A 135 -25.36 0.71 -18.10
CA LEU A 135 -25.38 -0.21 -16.96
C LEU A 135 -26.47 -1.28 -17.13
N GLY A 136 -27.73 -0.89 -16.95
CA GLY A 136 -28.90 -1.75 -17.12
C GLY A 136 -29.64 -1.51 -18.44
N PRO A 137 -30.62 -2.37 -18.77
CA PRO A 137 -31.48 -2.21 -19.94
C PRO A 137 -32.59 -1.16 -19.75
N ASP A 138 -32.89 -0.78 -18.50
CA ASP A 138 -33.91 0.21 -18.15
C ASP A 138 -33.24 1.48 -17.57
N PRO A 139 -33.18 2.59 -18.32
CA PRO A 139 -32.57 3.83 -17.85
C PRO A 139 -33.42 4.58 -16.78
N SER A 140 -34.59 4.06 -16.39
CA SER A 140 -35.42 4.62 -15.32
C SER A 140 -35.17 4.00 -13.94
N GLU A 141 -34.47 2.86 -13.87
CA GLU A 141 -34.03 2.27 -12.60
C GLU A 141 -32.93 3.14 -11.95
N PRO A 142 -32.98 3.47 -10.65
CA PRO A 142 -31.95 4.28 -10.00
C PRO A 142 -30.60 3.55 -9.94
N ILE A 143 -29.52 4.26 -10.27
CA ILE A 143 -28.15 3.74 -10.12
C ILE A 143 -27.76 3.82 -8.63
N ALA A 144 -27.51 2.66 -8.03
CA ALA A 144 -26.89 2.58 -6.71
C ALA A 144 -25.37 2.84 -6.81
N ILE A 145 -24.81 3.57 -5.85
CA ILE A 145 -23.38 3.87 -5.75
C ILE A 145 -22.86 3.38 -4.40
N ASP A 146 -21.96 2.39 -4.42
CA ASP A 146 -21.19 1.97 -3.25
C ASP A 146 -19.78 2.61 -3.31
N VAL A 147 -19.36 3.30 -2.25
CA VAL A 147 -17.95 3.72 -2.12
C VAL A 147 -17.12 2.53 -1.65
N VAL A 148 -16.34 1.95 -2.56
CA VAL A 148 -15.50 0.78 -2.29
C VAL A 148 -14.27 1.19 -1.48
N SER A 149 -13.58 2.25 -1.91
CA SER A 149 -12.47 2.86 -1.16
C SER A 149 -12.21 4.31 -1.58
N TYR A 150 -11.54 5.07 -0.71
CA TYR A 150 -11.06 6.43 -1.00
C TYR A 150 -9.78 6.71 -0.22
N ARG A 151 -8.73 7.15 -0.93
CA ARG A 151 -7.44 7.57 -0.38
C ARG A 151 -7.25 9.08 -0.64
N PRO A 152 -7.34 9.93 0.40
CA PRO A 152 -7.21 11.40 0.31
C PRO A 152 -6.09 11.91 -0.62
N GLY A 153 -6.49 12.59 -1.69
CA GLY A 153 -5.60 13.18 -2.70
C GLY A 153 -4.88 12.19 -3.63
N ARG A 154 -5.26 10.91 -3.65
CA ARG A 154 -4.61 9.88 -4.48
C ARG A 154 -5.58 9.18 -5.45
N ARG A 155 -6.59 8.49 -4.91
CA ARG A 155 -7.55 7.71 -5.69
C ARG A 155 -8.85 7.45 -4.93
N ALA A 156 -9.91 7.12 -5.65
CA ALA A 156 -11.11 6.49 -5.11
C ALA A 156 -11.57 5.34 -6.02
N VAL A 157 -12.31 4.39 -5.46
CA VAL A 157 -13.00 3.34 -6.21
C VAL A 157 -14.44 3.32 -5.75
N LEU A 158 -15.37 3.40 -6.70
CA LEU A 158 -16.80 3.26 -6.46
C LEU A 158 -17.36 2.15 -7.33
N ARG A 159 -18.39 1.45 -6.87
CA ARG A 159 -19.18 0.51 -7.67
C ARG A 159 -20.49 1.20 -8.00
N ALA A 160 -20.77 1.40 -9.29
CA ALA A 160 -22.06 1.89 -9.76
C ALA A 160 -22.84 0.71 -10.33
N SER A 161 -24.08 0.50 -9.90
CA SER A 161 -24.88 -0.67 -10.30
C SER A 161 -26.37 -0.37 -10.49
N GLN A 162 -26.97 -1.13 -11.41
CA GLN A 162 -28.37 -1.02 -11.83
C GLN A 162 -28.87 -2.44 -12.13
N GLY A 163 -29.92 -2.89 -11.44
CA GLY A 163 -30.37 -4.27 -11.47
C GLY A 163 -29.26 -5.27 -11.14
N ALA A 164 -28.97 -6.17 -12.08
CA ALA A 164 -27.92 -7.18 -11.96
C ALA A 164 -26.56 -6.76 -12.57
N ALA A 165 -26.44 -5.54 -13.10
CA ALA A 165 -25.24 -5.06 -13.79
C ALA A 165 -24.48 -4.02 -12.95
N ALA A 166 -23.15 -4.01 -13.05
CA ALA A 166 -22.30 -3.06 -12.35
C ALA A 166 -21.01 -2.73 -13.12
N VAL A 167 -20.46 -1.56 -12.83
CA VAL A 167 -19.12 -1.12 -13.25
C VAL A 167 -18.36 -0.52 -12.06
N TYR A 168 -17.04 -0.61 -12.10
CA TYR A 168 -16.14 -0.01 -11.12
C TYR A 168 -15.54 1.28 -11.67
N LEU A 169 -15.68 2.35 -10.90
CA LEU A 169 -15.26 3.72 -11.23
C LEU A 169 -13.98 4.03 -10.47
N LYS A 170 -12.82 3.77 -11.09
CA LYS A 170 -11.50 4.10 -10.53
C LYS A 170 -11.22 5.56 -10.83
N VAL A 171 -11.23 6.41 -9.81
CA VAL A 171 -10.94 7.85 -9.88
C VAL A 171 -9.53 8.13 -9.38
N MET A 172 -8.79 9.02 -10.05
CA MET A 172 -7.38 9.33 -9.82
C MET A 172 -7.04 10.74 -10.31
N GLN A 173 -5.79 11.18 -10.11
CA GLN A 173 -5.28 12.41 -10.72
C GLN A 173 -5.26 12.28 -12.26
N PRO A 174 -5.83 13.24 -13.04
CA PRO A 174 -6.06 13.13 -14.48
C PRO A 174 -4.95 12.49 -15.33
N HIS A 175 -3.71 12.95 -15.15
CA HIS A 175 -2.54 12.51 -15.92
C HIS A 175 -2.19 11.02 -15.77
N ARG A 176 -2.60 10.35 -14.68
CA ARG A 176 -2.35 8.91 -14.46
C ARG A 176 -3.27 7.99 -15.27
N SER A 177 -4.43 8.49 -15.72
CA SER A 177 -5.49 7.63 -16.30
C SER A 177 -5.07 6.91 -17.58
N GLY A 178 -4.29 7.55 -18.46
CA GLY A 178 -3.83 6.95 -19.71
C GLY A 178 -2.94 5.71 -19.51
N GLU A 179 -2.00 5.75 -18.57
CA GLU A 179 -1.12 4.61 -18.31
C GLU A 179 -1.87 3.40 -17.74
N ILE A 180 -2.85 3.63 -16.85
CA ILE A 180 -3.64 2.56 -16.26
C ILE A 180 -4.48 1.85 -17.32
N VAL A 181 -5.03 2.59 -18.28
CA VAL A 181 -5.74 2.02 -19.44
C VAL A 181 -4.79 1.18 -20.30
N GLU A 182 -3.59 1.68 -20.61
CA GLU A 182 -2.61 0.92 -21.38
C GLU A 182 -2.16 -0.36 -20.66
N ARG A 183 -1.90 -0.31 -19.34
CA ARG A 183 -1.54 -1.50 -18.55
C ARG A 183 -2.64 -2.58 -18.63
N HIS A 184 -3.91 -2.21 -18.41
CA HIS A 184 -5.04 -3.16 -18.54
C HIS A 184 -5.11 -3.76 -19.96
N GLN A 185 -5.05 -2.93 -21.01
CA GLN A 185 -5.13 -3.40 -22.40
C GLN A 185 -4.00 -4.39 -22.77
N ARG A 186 -2.76 -4.10 -22.34
CA ARG A 186 -1.61 -4.98 -22.55
C ARG A 186 -1.74 -6.31 -21.78
N LEU A 187 -2.31 -6.28 -20.57
CA LEU A 187 -2.53 -7.46 -19.72
C LEU A 187 -3.65 -8.37 -20.26
N LEU A 188 -4.78 -7.80 -20.66
CA LEU A 188 -5.87 -8.51 -21.34
C LEU A 188 -5.39 -9.17 -22.64
N SER A 189 -4.60 -8.45 -23.43
CA SER A 189 -4.00 -8.98 -24.68
C SER A 189 -3.05 -10.16 -24.44
N ALA A 190 -2.57 -10.36 -23.22
CA ALA A 190 -1.74 -11.51 -22.83
C ALA A 190 -2.54 -12.65 -22.14
N GLY A 191 -3.86 -12.50 -21.97
CA GLY A 191 -4.69 -13.49 -21.28
C GLY A 191 -4.58 -13.45 -19.74
N VAL A 192 -4.13 -12.32 -19.17
CA VAL A 192 -4.22 -12.07 -17.73
C VAL A 192 -5.65 -11.57 -17.42
N PRO A 193 -6.39 -12.18 -16.47
CA PRO A 193 -7.79 -11.87 -16.22
C PRO A 193 -7.93 -10.59 -15.35
N VAL A 194 -7.60 -9.45 -15.90
CA VAL A 194 -7.80 -8.13 -15.26
C VAL A 194 -9.15 -7.54 -15.68
N PRO A 195 -9.67 -6.48 -15.02
CA PRO A 195 -10.91 -5.83 -15.44
C PRO A 195 -10.82 -5.27 -16.87
N GLU A 196 -11.89 -5.42 -17.66
CA GLU A 196 -11.99 -4.76 -18.96
C GLU A 196 -12.20 -3.24 -18.78
N VAL A 197 -11.43 -2.42 -19.50
CA VAL A 197 -11.66 -0.97 -19.56
C VAL A 197 -12.78 -0.69 -20.56
N ILE A 198 -13.97 -0.39 -20.04
CA ILE A 198 -15.16 -0.07 -20.83
C ILE A 198 -15.04 1.36 -21.40
N ALA A 199 -14.59 2.30 -20.57
CA ALA A 199 -14.39 3.70 -20.96
C ALA A 199 -13.36 4.40 -20.05
N HIS A 200 -12.83 5.55 -20.48
CA HIS A 200 -11.97 6.39 -19.65
C HIS A 200 -12.07 7.88 -20.02
N HIS A 201 -11.85 8.75 -19.05
CA HIS A 201 -11.82 10.19 -19.23
C HIS A 201 -10.99 10.87 -18.13
N GLN A 202 -9.83 11.42 -18.49
CA GLN A 202 -9.01 12.37 -17.70
C GLN A 202 -9.17 12.28 -16.17
N GLY A 203 -8.79 11.13 -15.59
CA GLY A 203 -8.85 10.89 -14.14
C GLY A 203 -9.97 9.96 -13.68
N LEU A 204 -10.83 9.51 -14.59
CA LEU A 204 -11.77 8.40 -14.41
C LEU A 204 -11.42 7.26 -15.37
N VAL A 205 -11.42 6.04 -14.86
CA VAL A 205 -11.41 4.79 -15.66
C VAL A 205 -12.61 3.95 -15.22
N VAL A 206 -13.42 3.52 -16.19
CA VAL A 206 -14.60 2.69 -15.99
C VAL A 206 -14.23 1.25 -16.32
N LEU A 207 -14.35 0.37 -15.34
CA LEU A 207 -13.92 -1.03 -15.39
C LEU A 207 -15.12 -1.96 -15.27
N ALA A 208 -15.10 -3.10 -15.98
CA ALA A 208 -16.06 -4.18 -15.78
C ALA A 208 -15.91 -4.83 -14.40
N GLU A 209 -17.01 -5.32 -13.83
CA GLU A 209 -16.99 -6.16 -12.63
C GLU A 209 -16.36 -7.53 -12.95
N LEU A 210 -15.41 -7.98 -12.12
CA LEU A 210 -14.77 -9.30 -12.27
C LEU A 210 -15.70 -10.41 -11.74
N PRO A 211 -15.69 -11.61 -12.36
CA PRO A 211 -16.42 -12.78 -11.85
C PRO A 211 -15.76 -13.37 -10.59
N GLY A 212 -16.50 -14.22 -9.87
CA GLY A 212 -16.02 -14.88 -8.66
C GLY A 212 -16.04 -13.98 -7.42
N ARG A 213 -15.11 -14.23 -6.49
CA ARG A 213 -14.99 -13.52 -5.21
C ARG A 213 -13.51 -13.35 -4.79
N PRO A 214 -13.15 -12.35 -3.98
CA PRO A 214 -11.78 -12.20 -3.48
C PRO A 214 -11.30 -13.45 -2.73
N LEU A 215 -10.05 -13.86 -2.99
CA LEU A 215 -9.40 -14.98 -2.32
C LEU A 215 -9.37 -14.80 -0.79
N ALA A 216 -9.28 -13.55 -0.32
CA ALA A 216 -9.43 -13.14 1.08
C ALA A 216 -10.64 -13.76 1.78
N ARG A 217 -11.77 -13.89 1.07
CA ARG A 217 -12.98 -14.52 1.60
C ARG A 217 -12.98 -16.03 1.36
N ALA A 218 -12.53 -16.47 0.19
CA ALA A 218 -12.52 -17.88 -0.17
C ALA A 218 -11.60 -18.71 0.74
N VAL A 219 -10.39 -18.22 1.07
CA VAL A 219 -9.45 -18.92 1.96
C VAL A 219 -9.98 -19.06 3.40
N ILE A 220 -10.79 -18.11 3.87
CA ILE A 220 -11.48 -18.21 5.18
C ILE A 220 -12.59 -19.28 5.15
N ASP A 221 -13.34 -19.39 4.05
CA ASP A 221 -14.46 -20.31 3.93
C ASP A 221 -14.02 -21.75 3.58
N GLU A 222 -13.06 -21.89 2.66
CA GLU A 222 -12.69 -23.13 1.96
C GLU A 222 -11.23 -23.55 2.22
N GLY A 223 -10.37 -22.65 2.72
CA GLY A 223 -8.95 -22.95 2.96
C GLY A 223 -8.20 -23.30 1.68
N VAL A 224 -7.49 -24.43 1.69
CA VAL A 224 -6.70 -24.93 0.56
C VAL A 224 -7.53 -25.22 -0.70
N ASP A 225 -8.83 -25.49 -0.56
CA ASP A 225 -9.74 -25.78 -1.69
C ASP A 225 -10.17 -24.51 -2.45
N SER A 226 -9.90 -23.31 -1.92
CA SER A 226 -10.28 -22.03 -2.54
C SER A 226 -9.61 -21.78 -3.90
N CYS A 227 -8.32 -22.13 -4.00
CA CYS A 227 -7.61 -22.30 -5.27
C CYS A 227 -6.31 -23.09 -5.08
N ARG A 228 -5.83 -23.69 -6.17
CA ARG A 228 -4.53 -24.35 -6.22
C ARG A 228 -3.36 -23.37 -6.13
N ALA A 229 -2.30 -23.77 -5.43
CA ALA A 229 -1.04 -23.03 -5.42
C ALA A 229 -0.45 -22.85 -6.83
N GLU A 230 -0.59 -23.87 -7.68
CA GLU A 230 -0.07 -23.81 -9.05
C GLU A 230 -0.88 -22.86 -9.94
N ASP A 231 -2.17 -22.59 -9.65
CA ASP A 231 -2.97 -21.61 -10.37
C ASP A 231 -2.55 -20.17 -10.04
N LEU A 232 -2.10 -19.92 -8.80
CA LEU A 232 -1.52 -18.63 -8.38
C LEU A 232 -0.19 -18.36 -9.09
N VAL A 233 0.70 -19.37 -9.11
CA VAL A 233 1.96 -19.30 -9.88
C VAL A 233 1.69 -19.16 -11.38
N ALA A 234 0.71 -19.89 -11.92
CA ALA A 234 0.34 -19.82 -13.34
C ALA A 234 -0.43 -18.55 -13.72
N LEU A 235 -0.95 -17.76 -12.77
CA LEU A 235 -1.42 -16.40 -13.00
C LEU A 235 -0.21 -15.46 -13.16
N LEU A 236 0.74 -15.50 -12.22
CA LEU A 236 1.94 -14.66 -12.25
C LEU A 236 2.83 -14.95 -13.48
N ASP A 237 2.92 -16.22 -13.91
CA ASP A 237 3.67 -16.62 -15.10
C ASP A 237 2.99 -16.20 -16.43
N ARG A 238 1.78 -15.61 -16.42
CA ARG A 238 1.15 -14.96 -17.59
C ARG A 238 1.50 -13.48 -17.73
N LEU A 239 2.14 -12.86 -16.73
CA LEU A 239 2.48 -11.44 -16.79
C LEU A 239 3.48 -11.18 -17.95
N PRO A 240 3.12 -10.37 -18.97
CA PRO A 240 3.83 -10.37 -20.23
C PRO A 240 5.12 -9.54 -20.18
N ALA A 241 6.16 -10.02 -20.88
CA ALA A 241 7.46 -9.34 -20.99
C ALA A 241 7.40 -7.90 -21.56
N SER A 242 6.27 -7.48 -22.15
CA SER A 242 6.02 -6.07 -22.51
C SER A 242 5.95 -5.11 -21.31
N MET A 243 5.90 -5.64 -20.07
CA MET A 243 5.95 -4.87 -18.83
C MET A 243 7.38 -4.55 -18.35
N TYR A 244 8.43 -5.16 -18.92
CA TYR A 244 9.81 -4.82 -18.58
C TYR A 244 10.21 -3.37 -18.93
N GLY A 245 9.42 -2.69 -19.77
CA GLY A 245 9.58 -1.27 -20.08
C GLY A 245 8.94 -0.31 -19.07
N LEU A 246 8.29 -0.82 -18.02
CA LEU A 246 7.75 -0.01 -16.92
C LEU A 246 8.82 0.25 -15.85
N SER A 247 8.62 1.29 -15.04
CA SER A 247 9.52 1.63 -13.93
C SER A 247 9.66 0.47 -12.94
N LEU A 248 10.90 0.08 -12.64
CA LEU A 248 11.21 -0.77 -11.50
C LEU A 248 10.75 -0.07 -10.21
N ARG A 249 9.94 -0.76 -9.41
CA ARG A 249 9.56 -0.34 -8.05
C ARG A 249 10.46 -1.07 -7.05
N PRO A 250 11.02 -0.39 -6.02
CA PRO A 250 11.77 -1.08 -4.98
C PRO A 250 10.88 -2.10 -4.24
N PRO A 251 11.37 -3.32 -3.96
CA PRO A 251 10.62 -4.28 -3.17
C PRO A 251 10.44 -3.79 -1.73
N TRP A 252 9.41 -4.31 -1.05
CA TRP A 252 9.07 -3.97 0.34
C TRP A 252 10.25 -4.08 1.32
N THR A 253 11.19 -4.99 1.04
CA THR A 253 12.43 -5.21 1.80
C THR A 253 13.37 -4.01 1.84
N ASP A 254 13.33 -3.14 0.83
CA ASP A 254 14.24 -1.99 0.71
C ASP A 254 13.80 -0.80 1.58
N SER A 255 12.60 -0.90 2.19
CA SER A 255 11.99 0.12 3.06
C SER A 255 11.75 -0.37 4.50
N VAL A 256 12.37 -1.48 4.93
CA VAL A 256 12.11 -2.05 6.26
C VAL A 256 12.52 -1.11 7.41
N GLU A 257 13.59 -0.33 7.27
CA GLU A 257 13.93 0.74 8.22
C GLU A 257 12.82 1.80 8.35
N PHE A 258 12.19 2.17 7.25
CA PHE A 258 11.15 3.20 7.23
C PHE A 258 9.88 2.69 7.94
N TYR A 259 9.47 1.45 7.65
CA TYR A 259 8.34 0.83 8.33
C TYR A 259 8.62 0.56 9.81
N ALA A 260 9.82 0.05 10.15
CA ALA A 260 10.28 -0.09 11.53
C ALA A 260 10.30 1.26 12.26
N GLY A 261 10.75 2.34 11.62
CA GLY A 261 10.76 3.69 12.17
C GLY A 261 9.35 4.22 12.48
N ILE A 262 8.37 3.99 11.58
CA ILE A 262 6.96 4.32 11.84
C ILE A 262 6.43 3.52 13.04
N VAL A 263 6.65 2.21 13.08
CA VAL A 263 6.16 1.36 14.19
C VAL A 263 6.83 1.73 15.51
N ALA A 264 8.14 2.00 15.53
CA ALA A 264 8.88 2.43 16.72
C ALA A 264 8.47 3.85 17.18
N SER A 265 8.08 4.73 16.26
CA SER A 265 7.54 6.06 16.61
C SER A 265 6.13 5.99 17.22
N ALA A 266 5.34 4.97 16.87
CA ALA A 266 4.00 4.76 17.42
C ALA A 266 4.03 3.92 18.72
N VAL A 267 4.86 2.87 18.78
CA VAL A 267 5.01 1.95 19.92
C VAL A 267 6.49 1.81 20.30
N PRO A 268 7.09 2.78 21.03
CA PRO A 268 8.53 2.79 21.33
C PRO A 268 9.07 1.55 22.05
N ALA A 269 8.22 0.83 22.79
CA ALA A 269 8.58 -0.42 23.45
C ALA A 269 9.00 -1.54 22.48
N LEU A 270 8.59 -1.49 21.21
CA LEU A 270 8.95 -2.47 20.19
C LEU A 270 10.31 -2.20 19.52
N GLY A 271 10.91 -1.03 19.73
CA GLY A 271 12.16 -0.60 19.06
C GLY A 271 13.25 -1.69 18.99
N PRO A 272 13.69 -2.28 20.12
CA PRO A 272 14.74 -3.30 20.10
C PRO A 272 14.40 -4.60 19.34
N ARG A 273 13.11 -4.92 19.16
CA ARG A 273 12.65 -6.05 18.32
C ARG A 273 12.65 -5.67 16.85
N LEU A 274 12.22 -4.45 16.53
CA LEU A 274 12.21 -3.89 15.17
C LEU A 274 13.64 -3.74 14.63
N ASP A 275 14.58 -3.24 15.45
CA ASP A 275 16.01 -3.16 15.11
C ASP A 275 16.60 -4.55 14.80
N ALA A 276 16.21 -5.57 15.58
CA ALA A 276 16.64 -6.95 15.37
C ALA A 276 16.04 -7.55 14.09
N LEU A 277 14.76 -7.31 13.81
CA LEU A 277 14.09 -7.73 12.57
C LEU A 277 14.75 -7.10 11.34
N VAL A 278 14.92 -5.78 11.32
CA VAL A 278 15.57 -5.04 10.22
C VAL A 278 16.97 -5.59 9.96
N ARG A 279 17.77 -5.80 11.00
CA ARG A 279 19.12 -6.38 10.85
C ARG A 279 19.07 -7.77 10.21
N GLU A 280 18.24 -8.68 10.72
CA GLU A 280 18.17 -10.06 10.21
C GLU A 280 17.67 -10.12 8.76
N ILE A 281 16.69 -9.29 8.40
CA ILE A 281 16.19 -9.20 7.02
C ILE A 281 17.31 -8.73 6.08
N ARG A 282 18.02 -7.65 6.44
CA ARG A 282 19.08 -7.08 5.60
C ARG A 282 20.33 -7.96 5.50
N GLU A 283 20.81 -8.49 6.63
CA GLU A 283 21.97 -9.40 6.66
C GLU A 283 21.66 -10.70 5.92
N GLY A 284 20.44 -11.23 6.06
CA GLY A 284 19.99 -12.43 5.35
C GLY A 284 19.89 -12.23 3.83
N LEU A 285 19.29 -11.12 3.38
CA LEU A 285 19.18 -10.81 1.95
C LEU A 285 20.55 -10.53 1.31
N ALA A 286 21.44 -9.81 1.98
CA ALA A 286 22.82 -9.61 1.53
C ALA A 286 23.61 -10.95 1.45
N ALA A 287 23.35 -11.89 2.36
CA ALA A 287 23.92 -13.23 2.32
C ALA A 287 23.30 -14.14 1.24
N ILE A 288 22.15 -13.78 0.66
CA ILE A 288 21.55 -14.42 -0.51
C ILE A 288 22.13 -13.82 -1.80
N GLU A 289 22.27 -12.49 -1.89
CA GLU A 289 22.87 -11.79 -3.04
C GLU A 289 24.30 -12.27 -3.36
N GLN A 290 25.08 -12.64 -2.33
CA GLN A 290 26.41 -13.24 -2.50
C GLN A 290 26.40 -14.65 -3.13
N ARG A 291 25.23 -15.28 -3.30
CA ARG A 291 25.06 -16.67 -3.75
C ARG A 291 24.25 -16.81 -5.04
N ILE A 292 23.26 -15.97 -5.27
CA ILE A 292 22.37 -16.01 -6.43
C ILE A 292 22.08 -14.59 -6.93
N ASP A 293 21.76 -14.47 -8.22
CA ASP A 293 21.50 -13.19 -8.87
C ASP A 293 20.21 -12.55 -8.33
N MET A 294 20.36 -11.47 -7.53
CA MET A 294 19.27 -10.67 -6.96
C MET A 294 18.67 -9.64 -7.92
N ARG A 295 19.15 -9.53 -9.17
CA ARG A 295 18.57 -8.55 -10.10
C ARG A 295 17.10 -8.84 -10.41
N PRO A 296 16.29 -7.79 -10.65
CA PRO A 296 14.97 -7.94 -11.25
C PRO A 296 15.08 -8.63 -12.62
N HIS A 297 14.43 -9.78 -12.76
CA HIS A 297 14.47 -10.62 -13.97
C HIS A 297 13.14 -11.31 -14.27
N ASP A 298 12.11 -11.00 -13.48
CA ASP A 298 10.71 -11.39 -13.68
C ASP A 298 9.85 -10.16 -13.98
N VAL A 299 8.69 -10.36 -14.59
CA VAL A 299 7.57 -9.43 -14.46
C VAL A 299 6.79 -9.83 -13.21
N VAL A 300 6.57 -8.86 -12.32
CA VAL A 300 5.83 -9.01 -11.07
C VAL A 300 4.52 -8.25 -11.09
N HIS A 301 3.63 -8.61 -10.17
CA HIS A 301 2.48 -7.77 -9.84
C HIS A 301 2.89 -6.61 -8.91
N GLY A 302 3.75 -6.88 -7.92
CA GLY A 302 4.29 -5.89 -6.97
C GLY A 302 3.44 -5.71 -5.69
N ASP A 303 2.13 -5.93 -5.78
CA ASP A 303 1.17 -5.93 -4.65
C ASP A 303 0.28 -7.19 -4.69
N PHE A 304 0.90 -8.38 -4.80
CA PHE A 304 0.16 -9.65 -4.99
C PHE A 304 -0.33 -10.23 -3.65
N TYR A 305 -1.53 -9.84 -3.22
CA TYR A 305 -2.16 -10.40 -2.02
C TYR A 305 -3.62 -10.81 -2.22
N GLU A 306 -4.20 -11.50 -1.23
CA GLU A 306 -5.45 -12.24 -1.35
C GLU A 306 -6.72 -11.40 -1.59
N ALA A 307 -6.70 -10.08 -1.37
CA ALA A 307 -7.83 -9.23 -1.80
C ALA A 307 -7.77 -8.88 -3.30
N GLN A 308 -6.59 -8.93 -3.92
CA GLN A 308 -6.39 -8.60 -5.33
C GLN A 308 -6.66 -9.80 -6.25
N VAL A 309 -6.50 -11.03 -5.76
CA VAL A 309 -6.82 -12.26 -6.51
C VAL A 309 -8.30 -12.61 -6.35
N PHE A 310 -8.98 -12.88 -7.46
CA PHE A 310 -10.37 -13.35 -7.48
C PHE A 310 -10.44 -14.83 -7.89
N VAL A 311 -11.28 -15.59 -7.19
CA VAL A 311 -11.47 -17.03 -7.40
C VAL A 311 -12.94 -17.41 -7.55
N GLN A 312 -13.18 -18.49 -8.30
CA GLN A 312 -14.49 -19.13 -8.45
C GLN A 312 -14.27 -20.64 -8.71
N ASP A 313 -15.10 -21.50 -8.13
CA ASP A 313 -15.10 -22.95 -8.38
C ASP A 313 -13.72 -23.62 -8.26
N GLY A 314 -12.94 -23.21 -7.25
CA GLY A 314 -11.59 -23.71 -6.96
C GLY A 314 -10.48 -23.18 -7.90
N ARG A 315 -10.76 -22.14 -8.70
CA ARG A 315 -9.85 -21.61 -9.74
C ARG A 315 -9.66 -20.11 -9.61
N VAL A 316 -8.48 -19.63 -10.02
CA VAL A 316 -8.20 -18.19 -10.18
C VAL A 316 -8.88 -17.66 -11.45
N VAL A 317 -9.76 -16.67 -11.29
CA VAL A 317 -10.59 -16.07 -12.36
C VAL A 317 -10.42 -14.56 -12.52
N GLY A 318 -9.67 -13.89 -11.64
CA GLY A 318 -9.43 -12.45 -11.75
C GLY A 318 -8.20 -11.94 -10.98
N LEU A 319 -7.71 -10.77 -11.40
CA LEU A 319 -6.59 -10.03 -10.76
C LEU A 319 -6.88 -8.52 -10.78
N LEU A 320 -6.80 -7.87 -9.62
CA LEU A 320 -7.00 -6.44 -9.41
C LEU A 320 -5.71 -5.66 -9.15
N ASP A 321 -5.83 -4.34 -9.23
CA ASP A 321 -4.87 -3.30 -8.84
C ASP A 321 -3.48 -3.36 -9.49
N ILE A 322 -3.46 -3.71 -10.77
CA ILE A 322 -2.30 -3.81 -11.66
C ILE A 322 -1.50 -2.51 -11.90
N ASP A 323 -1.72 -1.46 -11.10
CA ASP A 323 -0.97 -0.20 -11.12
C ASP A 323 0.52 -0.46 -10.85
N THR A 324 0.83 -1.44 -9.99
CA THR A 324 2.16 -1.82 -9.51
C THR A 324 2.96 -2.72 -10.45
N VAL A 325 2.35 -3.28 -11.50
CA VAL A 325 2.98 -4.23 -12.44
C VAL A 325 4.22 -3.63 -13.11
N GLY A 326 5.31 -4.41 -13.14
CA GLY A 326 6.58 -3.99 -13.73
C GLY A 326 7.71 -5.03 -13.58
N PRO A 327 8.98 -4.64 -13.78
CA PRO A 327 10.13 -5.47 -13.46
C PRO A 327 10.23 -5.74 -11.96
N GLY A 328 10.57 -6.98 -11.58
CA GLY A 328 10.81 -7.36 -10.18
C GLY A 328 11.38 -8.77 -10.06
N ARG A 329 11.09 -9.45 -8.95
CA ARG A 329 11.40 -10.87 -8.75
C ARG A 329 10.14 -11.63 -8.31
N ARG A 330 9.94 -12.86 -8.81
CA ARG A 330 8.79 -13.70 -8.45
C ARG A 330 8.67 -13.93 -6.93
N ALA A 331 9.79 -13.86 -6.21
CA ALA A 331 9.82 -13.97 -4.75
C ALA A 331 9.10 -12.82 -4.03
N ASP A 332 8.98 -11.63 -4.63
CA ASP A 332 8.24 -10.50 -4.05
C ASP A 332 6.73 -10.75 -4.04
N ASP A 333 6.16 -11.18 -5.16
CA ASP A 333 4.73 -11.50 -5.27
C ASP A 333 4.34 -12.65 -4.32
N LEU A 334 5.12 -13.74 -4.33
CA LEU A 334 4.84 -14.92 -3.51
C LEU A 334 4.99 -14.63 -2.01
N ALA A 335 5.94 -13.76 -1.63
CA ALA A 335 6.09 -13.29 -0.26
C ALA A 335 4.96 -12.33 0.18
N CYS A 336 4.49 -11.46 -0.72
CA CYS A 336 3.40 -10.54 -0.46
C CYS A 336 2.12 -11.31 -0.05
N LEU A 337 1.76 -12.34 -0.82
CA LEU A 337 0.61 -13.19 -0.53
C LEU A 337 0.77 -13.93 0.80
N LEU A 338 1.93 -14.59 1.03
CA LEU A 338 2.16 -15.33 2.29
C LEU A 338 2.14 -14.40 3.52
N ALA A 339 2.68 -13.19 3.41
CA ALA A 339 2.68 -12.20 4.48
C ALA A 339 1.27 -11.74 4.86
N HIS A 340 0.45 -11.35 3.88
CA HIS A 340 -0.92 -10.90 4.13
C HIS A 340 -1.80 -12.04 4.67
N LEU A 341 -1.69 -13.25 4.11
CA LEU A 341 -2.37 -14.44 4.65
C LEU A 341 -1.96 -14.74 6.10
N SER A 342 -0.69 -14.55 6.46
CA SER A 342 -0.23 -14.75 7.84
C SER A 342 -0.88 -13.77 8.83
N VAL A 343 -1.06 -12.51 8.42
CA VAL A 343 -1.80 -11.51 9.20
C VAL A 343 -3.31 -11.84 9.23
N LEU A 344 -3.85 -12.42 8.16
CA LEU A 344 -5.24 -12.91 8.10
C LEU A 344 -5.48 -14.14 8.99
N ALA A 345 -4.46 -14.96 9.25
CA ALA A 345 -4.54 -16.05 10.21
C ALA A 345 -4.52 -15.54 11.67
N ASP A 346 -3.67 -14.55 11.98
CA ASP A 346 -3.57 -13.96 13.32
C ASP A 346 -4.88 -13.24 13.77
N TYR A 347 -5.76 -12.89 12.83
CA TYR A 347 -7.13 -12.47 13.14
C TYR A 347 -7.91 -13.50 13.98
N GLY A 348 -7.54 -14.78 13.95
CA GLY A 348 -8.09 -15.81 14.85
C GLY A 348 -7.62 -15.64 16.30
N ASN A 349 -6.35 -15.30 16.51
CA ASN A 349 -5.80 -14.93 17.82
C ASN A 349 -6.46 -13.65 18.37
N ALA A 350 -6.83 -12.72 17.47
CA ALA A 350 -7.60 -11.52 17.79
C ALA A 350 -9.13 -11.75 17.92
N GLY A 351 -9.62 -12.99 17.76
CA GLY A 351 -11.04 -13.35 17.86
C GLY A 351 -11.94 -12.79 16.76
N ARG A 352 -11.38 -12.30 15.64
CA ARG A 352 -12.13 -11.76 14.48
C ARG A 352 -12.66 -12.87 13.56
N ILE A 353 -12.03 -14.04 13.58
CA ILE A 353 -12.46 -15.28 12.91
C ILE A 353 -12.45 -16.44 13.91
N ASP A 354 -13.19 -17.52 13.65
CA ASP A 354 -13.17 -18.71 14.51
C ASP A 354 -11.93 -19.59 14.29
N ARG A 355 -11.67 -20.52 15.21
CA ARG A 355 -10.49 -21.40 15.16
C ARG A 355 -10.47 -22.35 13.96
N GLY A 356 -11.63 -22.73 13.43
CA GLY A 356 -11.74 -23.54 12.22
C GLY A 356 -11.49 -22.72 10.95
N MET A 357 -11.89 -21.45 10.93
CA MET A 357 -11.47 -20.48 9.91
C MET A 357 -9.94 -20.27 9.95
N GLN A 358 -9.38 -20.00 11.13
CA GLN A 358 -7.94 -19.84 11.33
C GLN A 358 -7.15 -21.06 10.80
N GLN A 359 -7.54 -22.28 11.21
CA GLN A 359 -6.87 -23.51 10.77
C GLN A 359 -6.89 -23.68 9.24
N ARG A 360 -7.99 -23.31 8.57
CA ARG A 360 -8.08 -23.36 7.10
C ARG A 360 -7.11 -22.40 6.40
N VAL A 361 -6.88 -21.21 6.97
CA VAL A 361 -5.89 -20.25 6.46
C VAL A 361 -4.47 -20.73 6.75
N GLU A 362 -4.18 -21.24 7.96
CA GLU A 362 -2.88 -21.83 8.32
C GLU A 362 -2.51 -23.04 7.45
N ASP A 363 -3.50 -23.88 7.11
CA ASP A 363 -3.33 -25.03 6.22
C ASP A 363 -3.07 -24.59 4.77
N ALA A 364 -3.79 -23.58 4.27
CA ALA A 364 -3.53 -22.99 2.95
C ALA A 364 -2.13 -22.36 2.87
N ILE A 365 -1.73 -21.56 3.86
CA ILE A 365 -0.37 -20.98 3.94
C ILE A 365 0.68 -22.07 3.85
N ARG A 366 0.56 -23.15 4.65
CA ARG A 366 1.52 -24.25 4.67
C ARG A 366 1.65 -24.92 3.30
N THR A 367 0.53 -25.33 2.70
CA THR A 367 0.54 -26.02 1.39
C THR A 367 1.01 -25.12 0.26
N TRP A 368 0.61 -23.85 0.23
CA TRP A 368 1.03 -22.92 -0.82
C TRP A 368 2.51 -22.52 -0.67
N HIS A 369 2.99 -22.33 0.56
CA HIS A 369 4.41 -22.09 0.86
C HIS A 369 5.31 -23.24 0.40
N GLU A 370 4.90 -24.50 0.58
CA GLU A 370 5.62 -25.67 0.05
C GLU A 370 5.78 -25.60 -1.48
N THR A 371 4.71 -25.28 -2.22
CA THR A 371 4.78 -25.08 -3.69
C THR A 371 5.62 -23.86 -4.07
N PHE A 372 5.56 -22.76 -3.32
CA PHE A 372 6.31 -21.55 -3.63
C PHE A 372 7.82 -21.74 -3.40
N GLN A 373 8.21 -22.56 -2.43
CA GLN A 373 9.61 -22.97 -2.20
C GLN A 373 10.22 -23.83 -3.32
N GLU A 374 9.42 -24.39 -4.23
CA GLU A 374 9.91 -25.03 -5.46
C GLU A 374 10.19 -24.02 -6.59
N ARG A 375 9.70 -22.77 -6.46
CA ARG A 375 9.79 -21.74 -7.50
C ARG A 375 10.82 -20.64 -7.22
N VAL A 376 11.19 -20.40 -5.96
CA VAL A 376 12.15 -19.36 -5.53
C VAL A 376 13.02 -19.86 -4.36
N ASP A 377 14.10 -19.16 -3.99
CA ASP A 377 14.95 -19.55 -2.86
C ASP A 377 14.14 -19.52 -1.54
N PRO A 378 14.08 -20.61 -0.76
CA PRO A 378 13.29 -20.68 0.48
C PRO A 378 13.68 -19.67 1.57
N VAL A 379 14.92 -19.20 1.58
CA VAL A 379 15.39 -18.17 2.52
C VAL A 379 14.98 -16.79 2.01
N GLU A 380 15.07 -16.55 0.70
CA GLU A 380 14.58 -15.31 0.07
C GLU A 380 13.09 -15.11 0.34
N LEU A 381 12.27 -16.13 0.06
CA LEU A 381 10.82 -16.10 0.24
C LEU A 381 10.42 -15.73 1.68
N ALA A 382 11.08 -16.35 2.66
CA ALA A 382 10.79 -16.11 4.07
C ALA A 382 11.26 -14.73 4.56
N LEU A 383 12.42 -14.23 4.10
CA LEU A 383 12.89 -12.88 4.47
C LEU A 383 12.07 -11.76 3.79
N ARG A 384 11.66 -11.94 2.53
CA ARG A 384 10.72 -11.04 1.87
C ARG A 384 9.37 -11.04 2.59
N SER A 385 8.88 -12.21 3.01
CA SER A 385 7.62 -12.32 3.78
C SER A 385 7.72 -11.55 5.09
N ALA A 386 8.81 -11.70 5.86
CA ALA A 386 9.05 -10.91 7.07
C ALA A 386 9.06 -9.39 6.80
N GLY A 387 9.66 -8.94 5.69
CA GLY A 387 9.67 -7.53 5.27
C GLY A 387 8.29 -6.97 4.97
N VAL A 388 7.42 -7.75 4.30
CA VAL A 388 6.02 -7.35 4.05
C VAL A 388 5.19 -7.38 5.34
N VAL A 389 5.35 -8.37 6.21
CA VAL A 389 4.64 -8.39 7.51
C VAL A 389 5.03 -7.17 8.37
N LEU A 390 6.31 -6.79 8.36
CA LEU A 390 6.79 -5.57 9.04
C LEU A 390 6.17 -4.29 8.46
N SER A 391 5.95 -4.20 7.15
CA SER A 391 5.27 -3.04 6.54
C SER A 391 3.77 -3.00 6.91
N LEU A 392 3.11 -4.16 7.02
CA LEU A 392 1.74 -4.31 7.50
C LEU A 392 1.55 -3.93 8.98
N ALA A 393 2.58 -4.01 9.83
CA ALA A 393 2.49 -3.65 11.25
C ALA A 393 2.12 -2.17 11.49
N THR A 394 2.27 -1.31 10.48
CA THR A 394 1.78 0.08 10.47
C THR A 394 0.25 0.21 10.34
N GLY A 395 -0.42 -0.85 9.87
CA GLY A 395 -1.83 -0.86 9.47
C GLY A 395 -2.83 -0.55 10.59
N PRO A 396 -2.74 -1.18 11.78
CA PRO A 396 -3.69 -0.94 12.87
C PRO A 396 -3.72 0.51 13.34
N HIS A 397 -2.55 1.16 13.44
CA HIS A 397 -2.46 2.59 13.78
C HIS A 397 -3.06 3.48 12.68
N ARG A 398 -2.70 3.25 11.40
CA ARG A 398 -3.24 4.00 10.25
C ARG A 398 -4.77 3.88 10.13
N GLN A 399 -5.35 2.77 10.56
CA GLN A 399 -6.80 2.50 10.57
C GLN A 399 -7.50 2.88 11.89
N GLN A 400 -6.77 3.38 12.89
CA GLN A 400 -7.29 3.75 14.22
C GLN A 400 -8.11 2.62 14.89
N GLU A 401 -7.59 1.39 14.86
CA GLU A 401 -8.25 0.25 15.51
C GLU A 401 -8.31 0.40 17.04
N ALA A 402 -9.39 -0.08 17.69
CA ALA A 402 -9.64 0.13 19.11
C ALA A 402 -8.58 -0.47 20.07
N ALA A 403 -7.77 -1.41 19.59
CA ALA A 403 -6.65 -2.02 20.31
C ALA A 403 -5.38 -2.06 19.43
N TRP A 404 -5.15 -1.01 18.65
CA TRP A 404 -4.15 -0.97 17.58
C TRP A 404 -2.72 -1.31 18.05
N GLU A 405 -2.30 -0.90 19.25
CA GLU A 405 -0.96 -1.21 19.78
C GLU A 405 -0.71 -2.72 19.88
N ALA A 406 -1.68 -3.46 20.43
CA ALA A 406 -1.60 -4.92 20.59
C ALA A 406 -1.72 -5.64 19.23
N ALA A 407 -2.50 -5.12 18.28
CA ALA A 407 -2.56 -5.64 16.93
C ALA A 407 -1.24 -5.41 16.16
N THR A 408 -0.62 -4.24 16.32
CA THR A 408 0.70 -3.93 15.77
C THR A 408 1.78 -4.84 16.36
N GLU A 409 1.79 -5.08 17.68
CA GLU A 409 2.70 -6.06 18.31
C GLU A 409 2.47 -7.49 17.80
N ALA A 410 1.22 -7.90 17.60
CA ALA A 410 0.89 -9.21 17.07
C ALA A 410 1.41 -9.42 15.64
N ILE A 411 1.28 -8.40 14.76
CA ILE A 411 1.87 -8.43 13.42
C ILE A 411 3.41 -8.46 13.48
N VAL A 412 4.03 -7.72 14.41
CA VAL A 412 5.50 -7.80 14.61
C VAL A 412 5.95 -9.21 15.01
N ARG A 413 5.18 -9.94 15.84
CA ARG A 413 5.45 -11.36 16.15
C ARG A 413 5.41 -12.24 14.89
N VAL A 414 4.45 -12.03 14.00
CA VAL A 414 4.36 -12.78 12.73
C VAL A 414 5.60 -12.51 11.83
N ALA A 415 6.18 -11.31 11.88
CA ALA A 415 7.45 -11.03 11.19
C ALA A 415 8.65 -11.77 11.85
N GLU A 416 8.68 -11.88 13.18
CA GLU A 416 9.68 -12.65 13.92
C GLU A 416 9.61 -14.16 13.59
N GLU A 417 8.40 -14.68 13.38
CA GLU A 417 8.15 -16.06 12.95
C GLU A 417 8.67 -16.32 11.51
N TRP A 418 8.46 -15.39 10.58
CA TRP A 418 9.03 -15.49 9.22
C TRP A 418 10.57 -15.40 9.20
N VAL A 419 11.19 -14.56 10.05
CA VAL A 419 12.65 -14.57 10.25
C VAL A 419 13.13 -15.90 10.85
N ALA A 420 12.38 -16.50 11.78
CA ALA A 420 12.69 -17.83 12.31
C ALA A 420 12.59 -18.94 11.23
N ALA A 421 11.61 -18.84 10.32
CA ALA A 421 11.47 -19.72 9.17
C ALA A 421 12.65 -19.59 8.19
N ALA A 422 13.07 -18.36 7.85
CA ALA A 422 14.25 -18.11 7.01
C ALA A 422 15.52 -18.74 7.61
N ARG A 423 15.76 -18.53 8.91
CA ARG A 423 16.87 -19.15 9.66
C ARG A 423 16.79 -20.68 9.65
N HIS A 424 15.60 -21.28 9.62
CA HIS A 424 15.43 -22.73 9.53
C HIS A 424 15.71 -23.25 8.11
N ALA A 425 15.22 -22.57 7.07
CA ALA A 425 15.51 -22.89 5.68
C ALA A 425 17.02 -22.83 5.37
N GLU A 426 17.73 -21.80 5.86
CA GLU A 426 19.18 -21.67 5.69
C GLU A 426 19.95 -22.81 6.37
N ARG A 427 19.52 -23.26 7.57
CA ARG A 427 20.09 -24.46 8.21
C ARG A 427 19.88 -25.70 7.35
N GLN A 428 18.65 -25.97 6.89
CA GLN A 428 18.40 -27.09 5.98
C GLN A 428 19.26 -27.03 4.71
N ARG A 429 19.48 -25.83 4.15
CA ARG A 429 20.31 -25.63 2.96
C ARG A 429 21.78 -25.99 3.24
N ILE A 430 22.32 -25.58 4.39
CA ILE A 430 23.68 -25.91 4.84
C ILE A 430 23.81 -27.43 5.08
N ASP A 431 22.86 -28.04 5.78
CA ASP A 431 22.86 -29.48 6.08
C ASP A 431 22.81 -30.32 4.78
N ARG A 432 21.95 -29.94 3.82
CA ARG A 432 21.88 -30.57 2.49
C ARG A 432 23.21 -30.41 1.72
N ALA A 433 23.83 -29.23 1.76
CA ALA A 433 25.09 -28.97 1.07
C ALA A 433 26.28 -29.77 1.67
N ALA A 434 26.29 -29.95 2.99
CA ALA A 434 27.26 -30.79 3.70
C ALA A 434 27.04 -32.28 3.41
N ALA A 435 25.79 -32.76 3.39
CA ALA A 435 25.46 -34.13 3.02
C ALA A 435 25.83 -34.46 1.56
N ALA A 436 25.73 -33.48 0.65
CA ALA A 436 26.15 -33.63 -0.75
C ALA A 436 27.68 -33.66 -0.95
N HIS A 437 28.47 -33.21 0.03
CA HIS A 437 29.93 -33.24 0.02
C HIS A 437 30.46 -34.10 1.19
N PRO A 438 30.23 -35.43 1.17
CA PRO A 438 30.75 -36.31 2.22
C PRO A 438 32.27 -36.23 2.25
N VAL A 439 32.82 -35.72 3.34
CA VAL A 439 34.28 -35.63 3.55
C VAL A 439 34.83 -37.04 3.59
N THR A 440 35.49 -37.47 2.50
CA THR A 440 36.16 -38.77 2.43
C THR A 440 37.13 -38.89 3.61
N PRO A 441 36.95 -39.87 4.51
CA PRO A 441 37.87 -40.05 5.63
C PRO A 441 39.26 -40.37 5.05
N ALA A 442 40.27 -39.59 5.47
CA ALA A 442 41.63 -39.76 4.98
C ALA A 442 42.10 -41.22 5.20
N PRO A 443 42.81 -41.84 4.23
CA PRO A 443 43.23 -43.24 4.35
C PRO A 443 43.95 -43.49 5.67
N GLY A 444 43.41 -44.42 6.47
CA GLY A 444 43.87 -44.65 7.83
C GLY A 444 45.35 -44.99 7.88
N ARG A 445 46.08 -44.40 8.85
CA ARG A 445 47.44 -44.83 9.17
C ARG A 445 47.43 -46.35 9.45
N PRO A 446 48.41 -47.12 8.92
CA PRO A 446 48.53 -48.54 9.25
C PRO A 446 48.58 -48.75 10.77
N ALA A 447 47.89 -49.78 11.26
CA ALA A 447 47.85 -50.09 12.68
C ALA A 447 49.26 -50.38 13.21
N ALA A 448 49.68 -49.65 14.24
CA ALA A 448 50.95 -49.91 14.91
C ALA A 448 50.89 -51.27 15.62
N GLN A 449 51.90 -52.11 15.39
CA GLN A 449 52.02 -53.42 16.03
C GLN A 449 52.24 -53.25 17.54
N GLN A 450 51.57 -54.07 18.35
CA GLN A 450 51.75 -54.10 19.80
C GLN A 450 53.11 -54.74 20.16
N PRO A 451 53.95 -54.08 20.98
CA PRO A 451 54.97 -54.76 21.77
C PRO A 451 54.32 -55.43 22.99
N GLY A 452 54.84 -56.60 23.40
CA GLY A 452 54.39 -57.29 24.61
C GLY A 452 54.85 -56.64 25.92
N PRO A 453 54.31 -57.05 27.08
CA PRO A 453 54.60 -56.42 28.37
C PRO A 453 55.97 -56.83 28.94
N ALA A 454 56.74 -55.85 29.39
CA ALA A 454 57.94 -56.04 30.21
C ALA A 454 58.01 -54.94 31.29
N ALA A 455 58.59 -55.27 32.45
CA ALA A 455 58.42 -54.49 33.68
C ALA A 455 59.39 -53.31 33.85
N GLY A 456 58.88 -52.22 34.44
CA GLY A 456 59.45 -51.74 35.70
C GLY A 456 60.19 -50.38 35.73
N VAL A 457 60.46 -49.97 36.97
CA VAL A 457 61.29 -48.83 37.42
C VAL A 457 60.64 -47.44 37.32
N GLN A 458 61.10 -46.54 38.20
CA GLN A 458 60.47 -45.27 38.61
C GLN A 458 61.34 -44.05 38.25
N HIS A 459 60.91 -42.86 38.69
CA HIS A 459 61.57 -41.54 38.67
C HIS A 459 61.48 -40.71 37.37
N ALA A 460 61.63 -39.38 37.38
CA ALA A 460 61.19 -38.31 38.32
C ALA A 460 61.67 -36.94 37.79
N ALA A 461 61.00 -35.84 38.20
CA ALA A 461 61.47 -34.43 38.12
C ALA A 461 61.51 -33.81 36.68
N GLN A 462 60.96 -32.61 36.42
CA GLN A 462 61.52 -31.23 36.58
C GLN A 462 62.66 -30.90 35.58
N SER A 463 62.81 -29.70 34.99
CA SER A 463 62.11 -28.40 35.13
C SER A 463 62.31 -27.45 33.91
N HIS A 464 61.57 -26.32 33.87
CA HIS A 464 61.83 -25.09 33.07
C HIS A 464 63.15 -24.36 33.51
N PRO A 465 63.55 -23.16 33.00
CA PRO A 465 63.04 -22.27 31.92
C PRO A 465 64.15 -21.97 30.83
N THR A 466 64.45 -20.81 30.19
CA THR A 466 64.06 -19.36 30.27
C THR A 466 64.50 -18.54 29.02
N GLN A 467 63.89 -17.35 28.81
CA GLN A 467 64.39 -16.11 28.15
C GLN A 467 64.53 -15.97 26.61
N GLY A 468 64.29 -14.71 26.15
CA GLY A 468 64.62 -14.14 24.81
C GLY A 468 65.84 -13.20 24.87
N PRO A 469 66.01 -12.20 23.97
CA PRO A 469 65.29 -10.92 24.15
C PRO A 469 65.00 -10.11 22.84
N THR A 470 64.75 -8.79 22.99
CA THR A 470 64.17 -7.77 22.09
C THR A 470 65.11 -7.08 21.07
N GLY A 471 64.55 -6.42 20.04
CA GLY A 471 65.20 -5.34 19.26
C GLY A 471 64.24 -4.55 18.35
N VAL A 472 64.42 -3.22 18.19
CA VAL A 472 63.52 -2.30 17.44
C VAL A 472 64.30 -1.17 16.73
N ARG A 473 63.98 -0.83 15.47
CA ARG A 473 64.19 0.53 14.88
C ARG A 473 63.41 0.80 13.58
N GLN A 474 63.38 2.06 13.14
CA GLN A 474 62.58 2.60 12.01
C GLN A 474 63.42 3.15 10.82
N VAL A 475 62.70 3.55 9.76
CA VAL A 475 63.09 3.98 8.39
C VAL A 475 63.87 5.33 8.31
N PRO A 476 64.42 5.75 7.14
CA PRO A 476 63.67 6.68 6.25
C PRO A 476 63.93 6.66 4.70
N ALA A 477 62.84 6.71 3.93
CA ALA A 477 62.51 7.60 2.79
C ALA A 477 63.25 7.67 1.41
N GLN A 478 62.46 8.12 0.40
CA GLN A 478 62.76 8.64 -0.97
C GLN A 478 63.10 7.62 -2.10
N GLY A 479 62.56 7.72 -3.34
CA GLY A 479 61.44 8.53 -3.87
C GLY A 479 61.33 8.57 -5.42
N VAL A 480 60.14 8.91 -5.97
CA VAL A 480 59.84 9.36 -7.39
C VAL A 480 60.06 8.28 -8.49
N HIS A 481 59.20 7.99 -9.50
CA HIS A 481 58.26 8.77 -10.34
C HIS A 481 57.11 7.90 -10.89
N VAL A 482 56.03 8.50 -11.43
CA VAL A 482 55.01 7.84 -12.29
C VAL A 482 54.81 8.62 -13.60
N PRO A 483 54.57 7.96 -14.74
CA PRO A 483 53.80 8.53 -15.86
C PRO A 483 52.64 7.60 -16.33
N ASN A 484 51.71 8.17 -17.11
CA ASN A 484 50.50 7.50 -17.59
C ASN A 484 50.74 6.54 -18.78
N GLY A 485 49.77 5.64 -19.05
CA GLY A 485 49.58 4.98 -20.35
C GLY A 485 48.87 5.88 -21.38
N PRO A 486 48.16 5.34 -22.40
CA PRO A 486 47.75 3.94 -22.61
C PRO A 486 48.03 3.38 -24.03
N GLY A 487 47.57 2.15 -24.31
CA GLY A 487 47.22 1.69 -25.67
C GLY A 487 47.84 0.37 -26.12
N ILE A 488 47.05 -0.72 -26.13
CA ILE A 488 47.35 -1.98 -26.85
C ILE A 488 46.05 -2.47 -27.53
N ALA A 489 46.16 -2.93 -28.77
CA ALA A 489 45.07 -3.43 -29.61
C ALA A 489 45.00 -4.98 -29.59
N PRO A 490 43.85 -5.61 -29.93
CA PRO A 490 43.69 -7.07 -29.87
C PRO A 490 44.31 -7.81 -31.06
N PRO A 491 44.76 -9.08 -30.87
CA PRO A 491 45.24 -9.93 -31.97
C PRO A 491 44.08 -10.64 -32.71
N SER A 492 44.27 -10.88 -34.00
CA SER A 492 43.35 -11.65 -34.86
C SER A 492 43.86 -13.08 -35.08
N GLY A 493 42.96 -14.07 -35.22
CA GLY A 493 43.30 -15.45 -35.60
C GLY A 493 42.06 -16.20 -36.10
N SER A 494 42.15 -16.86 -37.27
CA SER A 494 40.98 -17.36 -38.03
C SER A 494 40.94 -18.88 -38.17
N SER A 495 39.75 -19.47 -38.14
CA SER A 495 39.34 -20.71 -38.85
C SER A 495 37.81 -20.82 -38.77
N ALA A 496 36.96 -20.66 -39.80
CA ALA A 496 36.94 -21.12 -41.20
C ALA A 496 36.27 -22.50 -41.40
N VAL A 497 34.95 -22.48 -41.65
CA VAL A 497 34.15 -23.55 -42.30
C VAL A 497 33.16 -22.87 -43.27
N GLN A 498 32.85 -23.49 -44.40
CA GLN A 498 32.12 -22.85 -45.52
C GLN A 498 30.68 -23.36 -45.73
N GLN A 499 29.80 -22.40 -46.06
CA GLN A 499 28.78 -22.41 -47.13
C GLN A 499 27.82 -23.60 -47.33
N SER A 500 26.51 -23.32 -47.41
CA SER A 500 25.64 -23.72 -48.54
C SER A 500 24.23 -23.07 -48.50
N ALA A 501 23.77 -22.54 -49.63
CA ALA A 501 22.42 -22.02 -49.94
C ALA A 501 22.36 -21.61 -51.45
N PRO A 502 21.20 -21.31 -52.08
CA PRO A 502 19.78 -21.58 -51.77
C PRO A 502 19.15 -22.48 -52.89
N PRO A 503 17.83 -22.43 -53.22
CA PRO A 503 17.31 -21.38 -54.14
C PRO A 503 15.86 -20.89 -53.85
N GLN A 504 15.35 -19.98 -54.69
CA GLN A 504 14.04 -19.29 -54.55
C GLN A 504 12.88 -19.90 -55.36
N ARG A 505 11.63 -19.49 -55.02
CA ARG A 505 10.48 -19.18 -55.92
C ARG A 505 9.58 -18.16 -55.19
N SER A 506 9.31 -16.96 -55.71
CA SER A 506 8.39 -16.58 -56.82
C SER A 506 6.94 -16.34 -56.35
N ALA A 507 6.45 -15.11 -56.55
CA ALA A 507 5.09 -14.66 -56.22
C ALA A 507 4.12 -14.75 -57.43
N PRO A 508 2.84 -14.45 -57.22
CA PRO A 508 2.06 -13.65 -58.17
C PRO A 508 1.52 -12.35 -57.54
N SER A 509 0.88 -11.51 -58.37
CA SER A 509 0.55 -10.10 -58.07
C SER A 509 -0.94 -9.78 -58.30
N GLN A 510 -1.31 -8.49 -58.12
CA GLN A 510 -2.62 -7.86 -58.41
C GLN A 510 -3.67 -8.05 -57.28
N SER A 511 -4.56 -7.08 -56.98
CA SER A 511 -4.71 -5.70 -57.50
C SER A 511 -5.45 -4.80 -56.48
N ALA A 512 -5.19 -3.49 -56.52
CA ALA A 512 -5.98 -2.47 -55.81
C ALA A 512 -7.04 -1.83 -56.72
N PRO A 513 -8.00 -1.08 -56.15
CA PRO A 513 -8.47 0.14 -56.82
C PRO A 513 -8.58 1.38 -55.90
N HIS A 514 -8.03 2.48 -56.42
CA HIS A 514 -8.48 3.88 -56.29
C HIS A 514 -8.93 4.48 -54.94
N GLN A 515 -8.02 5.29 -54.39
CA GLN A 515 -8.19 6.75 -54.16
C GLN A 515 -9.62 7.34 -54.25
N SER A 516 -10.00 8.11 -53.22
CA SER A 516 -10.62 9.44 -53.40
C SER A 516 -10.40 10.29 -52.14
N ALA A 517 -9.86 11.50 -52.30
CA ALA A 517 -9.67 12.46 -51.22
C ALA A 517 -10.44 13.75 -51.56
N GLN A 518 -11.43 14.13 -50.75
CA GLN A 518 -12.19 15.37 -50.92
C GLN A 518 -12.58 16.02 -49.59
N HIS A 519 -11.71 16.91 -49.12
CA HIS A 519 -12.07 18.20 -48.51
C HIS A 519 -11.40 19.28 -49.40
N PRO A 520 -11.93 20.51 -49.52
CA PRO A 520 -12.64 21.25 -48.47
C PRO A 520 -13.96 21.94 -48.91
N SER A 521 -14.67 22.51 -47.93
CA SER A 521 -15.33 23.81 -48.07
C SER A 521 -15.75 24.36 -46.71
N ALA A 522 -15.54 25.65 -46.48
CA ALA A 522 -16.17 26.41 -45.40
C ALA A 522 -17.36 27.23 -45.94
N PRO A 523 -18.20 27.78 -45.07
CA PRO A 523 -18.68 29.15 -45.27
C PRO A 523 -18.26 30.08 -44.12
N GLN A 524 -18.10 31.36 -44.43
CA GLN A 524 -17.83 32.41 -43.45
C GLN A 524 -19.12 33.13 -42.99
N HIS A 525 -19.04 33.73 -41.81
CA HIS A 525 -19.79 34.90 -41.30
C HIS A 525 -21.27 35.09 -41.70
N SER A 526 -22.15 35.10 -40.69
CA SER A 526 -23.16 36.17 -40.54
C SER A 526 -23.66 36.32 -39.09
N ALA A 527 -23.60 37.56 -38.61
CA ALA A 527 -24.28 38.13 -37.44
C ALA A 527 -24.61 39.59 -37.84
N PRO A 528 -25.67 40.27 -37.34
CA PRO A 528 -25.88 40.45 -35.90
C PRO A 528 -27.35 40.58 -35.43
N ALA A 529 -27.52 40.98 -34.15
CA ALA A 529 -28.51 41.94 -33.63
C ALA A 529 -29.52 41.47 -32.54
N HIS A 530 -29.24 41.92 -31.32
CA HIS A 530 -30.15 42.46 -30.28
C HIS A 530 -31.23 41.62 -29.55
N GLN A 531 -31.07 41.64 -28.22
CA GLN A 531 -32.08 41.94 -27.17
C GLN A 531 -33.36 41.06 -27.08
N SER A 532 -33.49 40.33 -25.96
CA SER A 532 -34.39 40.73 -24.85
C SER A 532 -34.26 39.77 -23.66
N ALA A 533 -34.56 40.24 -22.45
CA ALA A 533 -34.61 39.41 -21.23
C ALA A 533 -36.07 39.08 -20.84
N PRO A 534 -36.37 37.88 -20.29
CA PRO A 534 -37.67 37.57 -19.70
C PRO A 534 -37.78 38.14 -18.26
N PRO A 535 -38.97 38.59 -17.81
CA PRO A 535 -39.15 39.20 -16.51
C PRO A 535 -39.40 38.19 -15.37
N GLN A 536 -39.22 38.64 -14.14
CA GLN A 536 -39.68 37.96 -12.92
C GLN A 536 -41.21 38.05 -12.79
N SER A 537 -41.84 37.03 -12.21
CA SER A 537 -43.24 37.07 -11.78
C SER A 537 -43.41 36.37 -10.43
N ALA A 538 -44.03 37.05 -9.47
CA ALA A 538 -44.23 36.57 -8.10
C ALA A 538 -45.47 35.65 -7.98
N PRO A 539 -45.52 34.73 -6.99
CA PRO A 539 -46.64 33.80 -6.82
C PRO A 539 -47.87 34.49 -6.21
N HIS A 540 -49.06 34.16 -6.72
CA HIS A 540 -50.33 34.56 -6.13
C HIS A 540 -50.70 33.67 -4.93
N GLN A 541 -51.19 34.29 -3.85
CA GLN A 541 -51.73 33.59 -2.68
C GLN A 541 -53.12 33.02 -2.97
N SER A 542 -53.41 31.83 -2.44
CA SER A 542 -54.78 31.33 -2.21
C SER A 542 -54.77 30.22 -1.17
N ALA A 543 -55.64 30.32 -0.17
CA ALA A 543 -55.80 29.40 0.95
C ALA A 543 -57.17 29.65 1.62
N PRO A 544 -57.62 28.79 2.56
CA PRO A 544 -57.69 27.33 2.44
C PRO A 544 -59.11 26.83 2.77
N ALA A 545 -59.41 25.55 2.51
CA ALA A 545 -60.61 24.91 3.06
C ALA A 545 -60.44 23.39 3.24
N GLN A 546 -60.49 22.92 4.49
CA GLN A 546 -61.56 22.04 5.02
C GLN A 546 -61.12 21.35 6.33
N HIS A 547 -62.04 21.29 7.31
CA HIS A 547 -61.99 20.39 8.46
C HIS A 547 -63.18 19.43 8.40
N SER A 548 -62.94 18.12 8.55
CA SER A 548 -63.89 17.11 9.10
C SER A 548 -63.24 15.74 9.24
N ALA A 549 -63.78 14.90 10.14
CA ALA A 549 -63.30 13.55 10.50
C ALA A 549 -64.43 12.79 11.25
N PRO A 550 -64.30 11.51 11.69
CA PRO A 550 -63.54 10.38 11.14
C PRO A 550 -64.47 9.17 10.78
N PRO A 551 -64.34 7.91 11.30
CA PRO A 551 -63.94 6.72 10.53
C PRO A 551 -65.04 5.60 10.48
N PRO A 552 -64.78 4.36 9.97
CA PRO A 552 -64.23 3.30 10.84
C PRO A 552 -63.38 2.15 10.20
N GLN A 553 -62.43 1.64 11.00
CA GLN A 553 -61.99 0.24 11.22
C GLN A 553 -61.99 -0.85 10.11
N SER A 554 -60.78 -1.36 9.80
CA SER A 554 -60.38 -2.80 9.59
C SER A 554 -58.92 -2.85 9.08
N ALA A 555 -58.08 -3.88 9.25
CA ALA A 555 -57.97 -4.99 10.21
C ALA A 555 -56.48 -5.44 10.21
N ALA A 556 -55.98 -6.16 11.24
CA ALA A 556 -54.53 -6.44 11.39
C ALA A 556 -54.19 -7.94 11.51
N PRO A 557 -53.01 -8.38 11.02
CA PRO A 557 -52.40 -9.65 11.38
C PRO A 557 -51.15 -9.47 12.28
N GLN A 558 -51.31 -9.92 13.52
CA GLN A 558 -50.34 -10.56 14.43
C GLN A 558 -48.83 -10.55 14.05
N TYR A 559 -48.01 -10.01 14.96
CA TYR A 559 -46.59 -10.39 15.11
C TYR A 559 -46.40 -11.21 16.40
N VAL A 560 -45.50 -12.19 16.37
CA VAL A 560 -45.19 -13.09 17.50
C VAL A 560 -44.02 -12.51 18.31
N ALA A 561 -44.10 -12.57 19.64
CA ALA A 561 -43.09 -12.05 20.56
C ALA A 561 -42.16 -13.15 21.14
N PRO A 562 -40.86 -12.88 21.35
CA PRO A 562 -39.97 -13.73 22.13
C PRO A 562 -40.14 -13.51 23.65
N PRO A 563 -39.86 -14.51 24.51
CA PRO A 563 -40.07 -14.44 25.96
C PRO A 563 -38.96 -13.69 26.73
N GLN A 564 -39.25 -13.29 27.98
CA GLN A 564 -38.35 -12.54 28.85
C GLN A 564 -37.65 -13.38 29.93
N GLN A 565 -36.38 -13.03 30.18
CA GLN A 565 -35.65 -12.93 31.46
C GLN A 565 -36.02 -13.82 32.67
N HIS A 566 -35.01 -14.55 33.17
CA HIS A 566 -34.62 -14.66 34.59
C HIS A 566 -33.09 -14.45 34.63
N GLY A 567 -32.41 -13.89 35.64
CA GLY A 567 -32.80 -13.21 36.88
C GLY A 567 -31.52 -12.69 37.59
N ALA A 568 -31.62 -11.67 38.46
CA ALA A 568 -30.47 -11.09 39.18
C ALA A 568 -30.11 -11.88 40.48
N PRO A 569 -29.00 -11.53 41.16
CA PRO A 569 -29.19 -10.69 42.35
C PRO A 569 -28.14 -9.57 42.62
N ASP A 570 -28.51 -8.72 43.57
CA ASP A 570 -27.97 -7.41 44.00
C ASP A 570 -26.55 -7.33 44.63
N ARG A 571 -25.93 -6.15 44.44
CA ARG A 571 -25.17 -5.29 45.40
C ARG A 571 -24.03 -5.83 46.29
N SER A 572 -22.92 -5.08 46.30
CA SER A 572 -22.49 -4.26 47.47
C SER A 572 -21.36 -3.27 47.11
N ALA A 573 -21.30 -2.14 47.82
CA ALA A 573 -20.29 -1.06 47.72
C ALA A 573 -20.50 -0.03 48.85
N PRO A 574 -19.60 0.95 49.10
CA PRO A 574 -18.12 0.98 49.12
C PRO A 574 -17.68 1.36 50.57
N PRO A 575 -16.69 2.24 50.90
CA PRO A 575 -15.45 2.69 50.22
C PRO A 575 -14.18 2.60 51.12
N GLN A 576 -13.01 2.96 50.57
CA GLN A 576 -12.02 3.77 51.30
C GLN A 576 -11.07 4.52 50.35
N GLN A 577 -10.53 5.64 50.83
CA GLN A 577 -9.53 6.50 50.16
C GLN A 577 -8.13 6.18 50.69
N PHE A 578 -7.06 6.53 49.96
CA PHE A 578 -5.82 7.05 50.56
C PHE A 578 -5.02 7.94 49.58
N ASP A 579 -4.12 8.74 50.15
CA ASP A 579 -3.59 9.98 49.58
C ASP A 579 -2.50 9.88 48.49
N ALA A 580 -2.25 11.02 47.85
CA ALA A 580 -1.07 11.27 47.03
C ALA A 580 0.08 11.92 47.85
N PRO A 581 1.35 11.74 47.45
CA PRO A 581 2.47 12.55 47.93
C PRO A 581 2.76 13.74 47.01
N ALA A 582 3.30 14.83 47.56
CA ALA A 582 3.61 16.07 46.83
C ALA A 582 5.12 16.28 46.62
N GLN A 583 5.43 17.05 45.57
CA GLN A 583 6.62 17.89 45.31
C GLN A 583 7.96 17.58 46.02
N GLN A 584 9.02 17.42 45.21
CA GLN A 584 10.37 17.86 45.58
C GLN A 584 10.97 18.74 44.47
N SER A 585 11.82 19.69 44.86
CA SER A 585 12.25 20.82 44.03
C SER A 585 13.52 20.55 43.22
N ALA A 586 13.58 21.05 41.98
CA ALA A 586 14.81 21.12 41.19
C ALA A 586 15.58 22.44 41.44
N PRO A 587 16.93 22.45 41.46
CA PRO A 587 17.74 23.63 41.74
C PRO A 587 17.97 24.54 40.51
N GLN A 588 18.28 25.81 40.77
CA GLN A 588 18.67 26.80 39.75
C GLN A 588 20.18 26.75 39.43
N GLN A 589 20.52 26.80 38.14
CA GLN A 589 21.78 27.25 37.51
C GLN A 589 21.66 27.01 35.98
N SER A 590 22.31 27.71 35.04
CA SER A 590 22.84 29.07 34.95
C SER A 590 23.20 29.29 33.46
N ALA A 591 22.86 30.43 32.86
CA ALA A 591 23.29 30.75 31.48
C ALA A 591 24.76 31.21 31.44
N PRO A 592 25.50 30.95 30.35
CA PRO A 592 25.89 32.06 29.45
C PRO A 592 26.07 31.61 27.96
N PRO A 593 26.55 32.47 27.03
CA PRO A 593 25.96 33.75 26.63
C PRO A 593 25.73 33.82 25.10
N GLN A 594 25.05 34.88 24.63
CA GLN A 594 24.98 35.19 23.20
C GLN A 594 26.30 35.77 22.66
N ALA A 595 26.61 35.49 21.39
CA ALA A 595 27.56 36.24 20.57
C ALA A 595 26.91 36.50 19.20
N ALA A 596 27.18 37.65 18.57
CA ALA A 596 26.39 38.15 17.45
C ALA A 596 27.23 38.49 16.19
N SER A 597 26.60 38.26 15.03
CA SER A 597 26.82 38.94 13.75
C SER A 597 28.23 38.97 13.12
N GLN A 598 28.36 38.44 11.89
CA GLN A 598 28.43 39.32 10.70
C GLN A 598 28.55 38.65 9.31
N GLN A 599 27.98 39.37 8.33
CA GLN A 599 28.36 39.49 6.91
C GLN A 599 28.13 38.33 5.92
N SER A 600 27.99 38.74 4.65
CA SER A 600 27.46 37.98 3.52
C SER A 600 28.53 37.76 2.42
N ALA A 601 28.42 36.67 1.67
CA ALA A 601 29.22 36.39 0.47
C ALA A 601 28.35 35.66 -0.59
N PRO A 602 28.69 35.73 -1.90
CA PRO A 602 27.78 35.36 -2.99
C PRO A 602 27.72 33.85 -3.31
N PRO A 603 26.67 33.38 -4.01
CA PRO A 603 26.52 31.97 -4.36
C PRO A 603 27.54 31.50 -5.42
N THR A 604 28.09 30.30 -5.21
CA THR A 604 28.89 29.59 -6.21
C THR A 604 28.06 28.52 -6.91
N ASN A 605 28.15 28.46 -8.25
CA ASN A 605 27.47 27.43 -9.04
C ASN A 605 27.93 26.03 -8.63
N ARG A 606 26.99 25.14 -8.31
CA ARG A 606 27.16 23.69 -8.46
C ARG A 606 26.48 23.24 -9.77
N PRO A 607 27.01 22.20 -10.45
CA PRO A 607 26.33 21.60 -11.60
C PRO A 607 25.05 20.87 -11.16
N SER A 608 24.13 20.65 -12.10
CA SER A 608 22.85 20.01 -11.86
C SER A 608 22.99 18.63 -11.19
N GLU A 609 22.36 18.47 -10.04
CA GLU A 609 22.11 17.15 -9.44
C GLU A 609 21.05 16.40 -10.29
N PRO A 610 21.08 15.06 -10.32
CA PRO A 610 20.08 14.27 -11.05
C PRO A 610 18.69 14.48 -10.43
N VAL A 611 17.65 14.36 -11.26
CA VAL A 611 16.26 14.44 -10.77
C VAL A 611 15.95 13.17 -9.96
N ASP A 612 15.82 13.31 -8.64
CA ASP A 612 15.29 12.26 -7.76
C ASP A 612 13.82 11.96 -8.12
N GLN A 613 13.63 11.02 -9.04
CA GLN A 613 12.35 10.37 -9.27
C GLN A 613 12.14 9.30 -8.19
N HIS A 614 11.97 9.74 -6.94
CA HIS A 614 11.54 8.85 -5.87
C HIS A 614 10.20 8.19 -6.24
N PRO A 615 10.03 6.88 -5.95
CA PRO A 615 8.81 6.16 -6.30
C PRO A 615 7.58 6.76 -5.60
N GLU A 616 6.47 6.86 -6.35
CA GLU A 616 5.22 7.43 -5.84
C GLU A 616 4.42 6.43 -4.99
N ASP A 617 4.88 6.24 -3.74
CA ASP A 617 4.14 5.64 -2.60
C ASP A 617 3.14 4.53 -2.92
N ASP A 618 3.69 3.32 -3.01
CA ASP A 618 2.98 2.08 -2.72
C ASP A 618 3.11 1.79 -1.22
N SER A 619 2.26 2.41 -0.40
CA SER A 619 2.05 1.94 0.99
C SER A 619 1.27 0.62 0.98
N PRO A 620 1.56 -0.35 1.87
CA PRO A 620 0.83 -1.61 1.91
C PRO A 620 -0.56 -1.34 2.47
N THR A 621 -1.60 -1.86 1.84
CA THR A 621 -2.98 -1.37 2.08
C THR A 621 -4.04 -2.44 2.26
N GLN A 622 -4.41 -2.63 3.52
CA GLN A 622 -5.79 -2.96 3.87
C GLN A 622 -6.66 -1.72 3.54
N GLU A 623 -7.32 -1.71 2.38
CA GLU A 623 -8.28 -0.67 2.04
C GLU A 623 -9.56 -0.84 2.88
N ARG A 624 -9.66 -0.07 3.97
CA ARG A 624 -10.87 0.00 4.78
C ARG A 624 -12.01 0.58 3.94
N ARG A 625 -13.07 -0.20 3.71
CA ARG A 625 -14.33 0.33 3.13
C ARG A 625 -14.82 1.48 3.99
N ILE A 626 -15.15 2.61 3.37
CA ILE A 626 -15.90 3.66 4.04
C ILE A 626 -17.30 3.11 4.29
N SER A 627 -17.71 3.04 5.55
CA SER A 627 -19.09 2.75 5.93
C SER A 627 -20.00 3.77 5.24
N SER A 628 -20.90 3.28 4.38
CA SER A 628 -21.66 4.07 3.41
C SER A 628 -22.18 5.40 3.98
N ILE A 629 -21.55 6.51 3.58
CA ILE A 629 -22.14 7.83 3.70
C ILE A 629 -23.38 7.80 2.82
N PRO A 630 -24.58 8.12 3.32
CA PRO A 630 -25.75 8.21 2.46
C PRO A 630 -25.52 9.33 1.43
N PRO A 631 -25.58 9.05 0.11
CA PRO A 631 -25.66 10.12 -0.88
C PRO A 631 -26.94 10.93 -0.66
N ARG A 632 -26.91 12.20 -1.10
CA ARG A 632 -28.05 13.13 -1.04
C ARG A 632 -29.21 12.67 -1.93
#